data_AF-A0AAV6FFB8-F1
#
_entry.id   AF-A0AAV6FFB8-F1
#
_cell.length_a   1.000
_cell.length_b   1.000
_cell.length_c   1.000
_cell.angle_alpha   90.00
_cell.angle_beta   90.00
_cell.angle_gamma   90.00
#
_symmetry.space_group_name_H-M   'P 1'
#
loop_
_entity.id
_entity.type
_entity.pdbx_description
1 polymer ?
#
loop_
_entity_poly.entity_id
_entity_poly.type
_entity_poly.pdbx_seq_one_letter_code
_entity_poly.pdbx_strand_id
1 'polypeptide(L)'
;MLCRLYLAAMHFNENAQRPQRKTAKGKLMYRLVFPKAKRGGYTVKKVKTEPTICYVFNLIRLVFEEIVHDSLRYVDAVQQIPVPQDLCAQLPRPSREDAVAEHVTVQSRGGSEPDILP
;
A
#
# COMPACT_ATOMS: atom_id res chain seq x y z
N MET A 1 -21.37 2.86 -5.46
CA MET A 1 -20.46 1.73 -5.14
C MET A 1 -19.87 1.07 -6.37
N LEU A 2 -20.65 0.83 -7.43
CA LEU A 2 -20.22 0.09 -8.63
C LEU A 2 -18.96 0.65 -9.33
N CYS A 3 -18.88 1.97 -9.56
CA CYS A 3 -17.70 2.57 -10.22
C CYS A 3 -16.40 2.32 -9.43
N ARG A 4 -16.45 2.39 -8.10
CA ARG A 4 -15.28 2.10 -7.25
C ARG A 4 -14.86 0.64 -7.34
N LEU A 5 -15.82 -0.28 -7.48
CA LEU A 5 -15.52 -1.70 -7.67
C LEU A 5 -14.83 -1.96 -9.02
N TYR A 6 -15.30 -1.33 -10.10
CA TYR A 6 -14.65 -1.45 -11.40
C TYR A 6 -13.25 -0.84 -11.42
N LEU A 7 -13.04 0.30 -10.77
CA LEU A 7 -11.70 0.88 -10.61
C LEU A 7 -10.77 -0.06 -9.83
N ALA A 8 -11.26 -0.67 -8.74
CA ALA A 8 -10.48 -1.65 -7.98
C ALA A 8 -10.13 -2.89 -8.82
N ALA A 9 -11.08 -3.39 -9.64
CA ALA A 9 -10.86 -4.51 -10.54
C ALA A 9 -9.82 -4.18 -11.63
N MET A 10 -9.90 -3.01 -12.26
CA MET A 10 -8.91 -2.57 -13.25
C MET A 10 -7.52 -2.40 -12.62
N HIS A 11 -7.45 -1.79 -11.43
CA HIS A 11 -6.18 -1.66 -10.71
C HIS A 11 -5.59 -3.04 -10.37
N PHE A 12 -6.41 -3.98 -9.93
CA PHE A 12 -5.98 -5.35 -9.66
C PHE A 12 -5.48 -6.04 -10.94
N ASN A 13 -6.24 -5.99 -12.03
CA ASN A 13 -5.90 -6.62 -13.29
C ASN A 13 -4.55 -6.12 -13.83
N GLU A 14 -4.34 -4.80 -13.80
CA GLU A 14 -3.07 -4.19 -14.21
C GLU A 14 -1.89 -4.66 -13.32
N ASN A 15 -2.12 -4.83 -12.02
CA ASN A 15 -1.04 -5.01 -11.04
C ASN A 15 -0.86 -6.45 -10.53
N ALA A 16 -1.71 -7.41 -10.91
CA ALA A 16 -1.68 -8.79 -10.42
C ALA A 16 -0.39 -9.51 -10.84
N GLN A 17 -0.01 -9.38 -12.11
CA GLN A 17 1.10 -10.11 -12.73
C GLN A 17 2.41 -9.32 -12.79
N ARG A 18 2.57 -8.29 -11.94
CA ARG A 18 3.81 -7.49 -11.92
C ARG A 18 5.06 -8.35 -11.78
N PRO A 19 6.07 -8.15 -12.65
CA PRO A 19 7.30 -8.92 -12.60
C PRO A 19 8.10 -8.62 -11.33
N GLN A 20 9.04 -9.51 -11.03
CA GLN A 20 9.99 -9.28 -9.94
C GLN A 20 10.97 -8.16 -10.32
N ARG A 21 11.19 -7.23 -9.40
CA ARG A 21 12.11 -6.11 -9.56
C ARG A 21 13.54 -6.63 -9.67
N LYS A 22 14.31 -6.02 -10.57
CA LYS A 22 15.74 -6.27 -10.76
C LYS A 22 16.55 -5.08 -10.26
N THR A 23 17.74 -5.33 -9.75
CA THR A 23 18.74 -4.29 -9.45
C THR A 23 19.28 -3.70 -10.74
N ALA A 24 20.04 -2.60 -10.66
CA ALA A 24 20.73 -2.02 -11.82
C ALA A 24 21.67 -3.01 -12.53
N LYS A 25 22.17 -4.03 -11.81
CA LYS A 25 23.00 -5.11 -12.35
C LYS A 25 22.18 -6.33 -12.85
N GLY A 26 20.85 -6.19 -12.98
CA GLY A 26 19.96 -7.23 -13.48
C GLY A 26 19.59 -8.35 -12.48
N LYS A 27 20.11 -8.33 -11.25
CA LYS A 27 19.82 -9.37 -10.24
C LYS A 27 18.42 -9.21 -9.64
N LEU A 28 17.70 -10.31 -9.44
CA LEU A 28 16.37 -10.31 -8.81
C LEU A 28 16.44 -9.79 -7.37
N MET A 29 15.49 -8.92 -6.99
CA MET A 29 15.42 -8.33 -5.66
C MET A 29 14.51 -9.14 -4.73
N TYR A 30 14.97 -9.33 -3.50
CA TYR A 30 14.25 -10.02 -2.43
C TYR A 30 14.24 -9.15 -1.17
N ARG A 31 13.23 -9.33 -0.32
CA ARG A 31 13.12 -8.72 1.00
C ARG A 31 12.97 -9.81 2.05
N LEU A 32 13.73 -9.70 3.14
CA LEU A 32 13.54 -10.52 4.32
C LEU A 32 12.36 -9.98 5.15
N VAL A 33 11.47 -10.89 5.53
CA VAL A 33 10.36 -10.62 6.46
C VAL A 33 10.58 -11.50 7.68
N PHE A 34 10.31 -10.96 8.86
CA PHE A 34 10.45 -11.66 10.14
C PHE A 34 9.07 -11.83 10.80
N PRO A 35 8.28 -12.85 10.41
CA PRO A 35 6.97 -13.08 11.02
C PRO A 35 7.14 -13.51 12.48
N LYS A 36 6.33 -12.94 13.39
CA LYS A 36 6.31 -13.33 14.81
C LYS A 36 6.12 -14.84 15.02
N ALA A 37 5.29 -15.48 14.19
CA ALA A 37 5.04 -16.93 14.23
C ALA A 37 6.30 -17.80 14.07
N LYS A 38 7.38 -17.25 13.49
CA LYS A 38 8.65 -17.97 13.30
C LYS A 38 9.66 -17.77 14.45
N ARG A 39 9.29 -17.08 15.53
CA ARG A 39 10.11 -16.91 16.76
C ARG A 39 11.60 -16.62 16.48
N GLY A 40 11.87 -15.59 15.68
CA GLY A 40 13.23 -15.19 15.30
C GLY A 40 13.67 -15.70 13.91
N GLY A 41 12.94 -16.63 13.30
CA GLY A 41 13.14 -17.03 11.91
C GLY A 41 12.64 -16.00 10.88
N TYR A 42 13.01 -16.21 9.61
CA TYR A 42 12.67 -15.31 8.51
C TYR A 42 11.98 -16.00 7.32
N THR A 43 11.42 -15.18 6.43
CA THR A 43 10.88 -15.59 5.13
C THR A 43 11.43 -14.65 4.06
N VAL A 44 11.88 -15.22 2.95
CA VAL A 44 12.32 -14.46 1.77
C VAL A 44 11.10 -14.19 0.89
N LYS A 45 10.78 -12.92 0.61
CA LYS A 45 9.73 -12.52 -0.33
C LYS A 45 10.31 -11.86 -1.57
N LYS A 46 9.74 -12.17 -2.75
CA LYS A 46 10.07 -11.49 -4.01
C LYS A 46 9.61 -10.04 -3.95
N VAL A 47 10.48 -9.10 -4.30
CA VAL A 47 10.10 -7.69 -4.46
C VAL A 47 9.59 -7.50 -5.87
N LYS A 48 8.30 -7.18 -6.04
CA LYS A 48 7.73 -6.87 -7.36
C LYS A 48 8.09 -5.45 -7.79
N THR A 49 7.99 -5.15 -9.08
CA THR A 49 8.07 -3.76 -9.59
C THR A 49 7.01 -2.89 -8.96
N GLU A 50 7.19 -1.57 -8.97
CA GLU A 50 6.19 -0.64 -8.47
C GLU A 50 4.86 -0.81 -9.22
N PRO A 51 3.71 -0.62 -8.55
CA PRO A 51 2.44 -0.63 -9.23
C PRO A 51 2.31 0.54 -10.21
N THR A 52 1.52 0.33 -11.25
CA THR A 52 1.18 1.36 -12.24
C THR A 52 -0.30 1.74 -12.11
N ILE A 53 -0.65 2.86 -12.74
CA ILE A 53 -2.02 3.40 -12.81
C ILE A 53 -2.43 3.73 -14.26
N CYS A 54 -1.89 3.00 -15.24
CA CYS A 54 -2.12 3.24 -16.67
C CYS A 54 -3.61 3.17 -17.04
N TYR A 55 -4.36 2.28 -16.39
CA TYR A 55 -5.80 2.17 -16.54
C TYR A 55 -6.54 3.48 -16.26
N VAL A 56 -6.04 4.31 -15.33
CA VAL A 56 -6.66 5.61 -15.01
C VAL A 56 -6.51 6.57 -16.19
N PHE A 57 -5.31 6.68 -16.76
CA PHE A 57 -5.07 7.55 -17.91
C PHE A 57 -5.87 7.10 -19.13
N ASN A 58 -5.92 5.78 -19.39
CA ASN A 58 -6.72 5.22 -20.47
C ASN A 58 -8.22 5.49 -20.29
N LEU A 59 -8.73 5.37 -19.06
CA LEU A 59 -10.12 5.64 -18.74
C LEU A 59 -10.46 7.13 -18.89
N ILE A 60 -9.61 8.02 -18.38
CA ILE A 60 -9.76 9.47 -18.53
C ILE A 60 -9.82 9.83 -20.01
N ARG A 61 -8.86 9.33 -20.80
CA ARG A 61 -8.82 9.57 -22.25
C ARG A 61 -10.12 9.11 -22.92
N LEU A 62 -10.57 7.88 -22.65
CA LEU A 62 -11.80 7.33 -23.21
C LEU A 62 -13.02 8.21 -22.89
N VAL A 63 -13.17 8.62 -21.62
CA VAL A 63 -14.29 9.45 -21.19
C VAL A 63 -14.28 10.80 -21.89
N PHE A 64 -13.13 11.47 -21.96
CA PHE A 64 -13.04 12.82 -22.52
C PHE A 64 -13.02 12.86 -24.05
N GLU A 65 -12.58 11.80 -24.73
CA GLU A 65 -12.56 11.74 -26.20
C GLU A 65 -13.86 11.17 -26.77
N GLU A 66 -14.46 10.17 -26.13
CA GLU A 66 -15.59 9.42 -26.72
C GLU A 66 -16.94 9.73 -26.10
N ILE A 67 -16.99 10.19 -24.84
CA ILE A 67 -18.24 10.35 -24.09
C ILE A 67 -18.57 11.82 -23.85
N VAL A 68 -17.57 12.63 -23.50
CA VAL A 68 -17.75 14.03 -23.13
C VAL A 68 -17.30 14.94 -24.27
N HIS A 69 -18.20 15.23 -25.21
CA HIS A 69 -17.91 16.06 -26.38
C HIS A 69 -17.46 17.50 -26.06
N ASP A 70 -17.78 18.02 -24.87
CA ASP A 70 -17.30 19.32 -24.38
C ASP A 70 -16.69 19.16 -22.98
N SER A 71 -15.45 18.66 -22.96
CA SER A 71 -14.68 18.37 -21.75
C SER A 71 -14.40 19.60 -20.90
N LEU A 72 -14.30 20.78 -21.53
CA LEU A 72 -13.94 22.04 -20.90
C LEU A 72 -14.98 22.49 -19.86
N ARG A 73 -16.26 22.16 -20.08
CA ARG A 73 -17.35 22.47 -19.14
C ARG A 73 -17.19 21.84 -17.75
N TYR A 74 -16.37 20.79 -17.63
CA TYR A 74 -16.21 20.05 -16.38
C TYR A 74 -14.88 20.33 -15.69
N VAL A 75 -13.94 21.02 -16.34
CA VAL A 75 -12.60 21.26 -15.80
C VAL A 75 -12.67 22.03 -14.49
N ASP A 76 -13.43 23.12 -14.45
CA ASP A 76 -13.60 23.94 -13.25
C ASP A 76 -14.23 23.12 -12.12
N ALA A 77 -15.30 22.38 -12.41
CA ALA A 77 -15.97 21.53 -11.43
C ALA A 77 -15.04 20.43 -10.88
N VAL A 78 -14.21 19.82 -11.72
CA VAL A 78 -13.24 18.79 -11.31
C VAL A 78 -12.14 19.38 -10.43
N GLN A 79 -11.63 20.56 -10.76
CA GLN A 79 -10.60 21.24 -9.97
C GLN A 79 -11.10 21.64 -8.57
N GLN A 80 -12.40 21.88 -8.42
CA GLN A 80 -13.01 22.18 -7.12
C GLN A 80 -13.27 20.94 -6.24
N ILE A 81 -13.04 19.72 -6.73
CA ILE A 81 -13.22 18.51 -5.92
C ILE A 81 -12.09 18.45 -4.88
N PRO A 82 -12.41 18.53 -3.56
CA PRO A 82 -11.38 18.46 -2.54
C PRO A 82 -10.77 17.06 -2.52
N VAL A 83 -9.44 16.99 -2.58
CA VAL A 83 -8.71 15.73 -2.34
C VAL A 83 -8.69 15.51 -0.83
N PRO A 84 -9.37 14.47 -0.31
CA PRO A 84 -9.34 14.20 1.12
C PRO A 84 -7.92 13.84 1.54
N GLN A 85 -7.51 14.31 2.72
CA GLN A 85 -6.27 13.85 3.33
C GLN A 85 -6.29 12.35 3.56
N ASP A 86 -5.13 11.70 3.46
CA ASP A 86 -4.98 10.29 3.85
C ASP A 86 -5.53 10.07 5.26
N LEU A 87 -6.25 8.96 5.48
CA LEU A 87 -6.82 8.65 6.79
C LEU A 87 -5.76 8.67 7.91
N CYS A 88 -4.56 8.15 7.61
CA CYS A 88 -3.43 8.12 8.55
C CYS A 88 -2.82 9.51 8.84
N ALA A 89 -3.12 10.52 8.03
CA ALA A 89 -2.73 11.91 8.29
C ALA A 89 -3.72 12.62 9.22
N GLN A 90 -4.97 12.13 9.27
CA GLN A 90 -6.02 12.65 10.15
C GLN A 90 -5.93 12.10 11.58
N LEU A 91 -5.20 11.00 11.78
CA LEU A 91 -5.02 10.37 13.09
C LEU A 91 -3.77 10.91 13.80
N PRO A 92 -3.81 11.12 15.13
CA PRO A 92 -2.63 11.52 15.90
C PRO A 92 -1.55 10.44 15.78
N ARG A 93 -0.33 10.85 15.44
CA ARG A 93 0.82 9.95 15.36
C ARG A 93 1.67 10.13 16.63
N PRO A 94 1.96 9.05 17.36
CA PRO A 94 2.87 9.12 18.49
C PRO A 94 4.27 9.53 18.03
N SER A 95 5.06 10.12 18.94
CA SER A 95 6.48 10.37 18.68
C SER A 95 7.22 9.04 18.48
N ARG A 96 8.42 9.11 17.90
CA ARG A 96 9.25 7.90 17.73
C ARG A 96 9.60 7.30 19.08
N GLU A 97 9.86 8.15 20.06
CA GLU A 97 10.22 7.81 21.42
C GLU A 97 9.07 7.07 22.13
N ASP A 98 7.85 7.62 22.04
CA ASP A 98 6.66 7.01 22.65
C ASP A 98 6.34 5.66 22.01
N ALA A 99 6.40 5.59 20.67
CA ALA A 99 6.16 4.36 19.93
C ALA A 99 7.18 3.25 20.26
N VAL A 100 8.44 3.62 20.51
CA VAL A 100 9.49 2.67 20.94
C VAL A 100 9.26 2.22 22.39
N ALA A 101 8.91 3.13 23.30
CA ALA A 101 8.63 2.80 24.69
C ALA A 101 7.43 1.82 24.82
N GLU A 102 6.35 2.07 24.08
CA GLU A 102 5.19 1.16 24.02
C GLU A 102 5.58 -0.21 23.43
N HIS A 103 6.42 -0.24 22.40
CA HIS A 103 6.87 -1.51 21.80
C HIS A 103 7.68 -2.37 22.78
N VAL A 104 8.64 -1.75 23.48
CA VAL A 104 9.50 -2.44 24.46
C VAL A 104 8.69 -2.97 25.65
N THR A 105 7.72 -2.19 26.14
CA THR A 105 6.85 -2.60 27.26
C THR A 105 5.87 -3.72 26.89
N VAL A 106 5.35 -3.75 25.67
CA VAL A 106 4.53 -4.87 25.18
C VAL A 106 5.37 -6.13 24.99
N GLN A 107 6.62 -6.00 24.54
CA GLN A 107 7.51 -7.12 24.32
C GLN A 107 8.01 -7.76 25.63
N SER A 108 8.23 -6.98 26.69
CA SER A 108 8.63 -7.50 28.01
C SER A 108 7.49 -8.23 28.73
N ARG A 109 6.22 -7.86 28.52
CA ARG A 109 5.05 -8.56 29.07
C ARG A 109 4.77 -9.93 28.44
N GLY A 110 5.25 -10.18 27.23
CA GLY A 110 5.07 -11.46 26.52
C GLY A 110 6.15 -12.51 26.78
N GLY A 111 7.14 -12.20 27.63
CA GLY A 111 8.32 -13.05 27.88
C GLY A 111 8.36 -13.76 29.24
N SER A 112 7.33 -13.62 30.09
CA SER A 112 7.25 -14.33 31.37
C SER A 112 6.43 -15.62 31.23
N GLU A 113 7.08 -16.70 30.79
CA GLU A 113 6.62 -18.06 31.09
C GLU A 113 6.87 -18.32 32.59
N PRO A 114 5.92 -18.88 33.36
CA PRO A 114 6.17 -19.16 34.77
C PRO A 114 7.13 -20.36 34.88
N ASP A 115 8.29 -20.12 35.50
CA ASP A 115 9.20 -21.18 35.95
C ASP A 115 8.42 -22.10 36.92
N ILE A 116 8.05 -23.28 36.43
CA ILE A 116 7.69 -24.41 37.28
C ILE A 116 8.97 -25.20 37.50
N LEU A 117 9.57 -25.02 38.67
CA LEU A 117 10.66 -25.82 39.21
C LEU A 117 10.12 -26.62 40.42
N PRO A 118 10.79 -27.72 40.77
CA PRO A 118 10.68 -29.07 40.19
C PRO A 118 9.60 -29.95 40.86
#